data_AF-A0A0C2IIM4-F1
#
_entry.id   AF-A0A0C2IIM4-F1
#
_cell.length_a   1.000
_cell.length_b   1.000
_cell.length_c   1.000
_cell.angle_alpha   90.00
_cell.angle_beta   90.00
_cell.angle_gamma   90.00
#
_symmetry.space_group_name_H-M   'P 1'
#
loop_
_entity.id
_entity.type
_entity.pdbx_description
1 polymer ?
#
loop_
_entity_poly.entity_id
_entity_poly.type
_entity_poly.pdbx_seq_one_letter_code
_entity_poly.pdbx_strand_id
1 'polypeptide(L)'
;MAVENEFALLVKKGILEMIEPSIQEVAWDCQTFNVIKEDGTVRNCGDFRCTLNNYVEIPQCALPKLDDILDMVRGGQKFSVLDLKDSYLKVPSDNKAKILA
;
A
#
# COMPACT_ATOMS: atom_id res chain seq x y z
N MET A 1 19.01 -12.27 -0.93
CA MET A 1 19.62 -10.96 -0.63
C MET A 1 18.81 -9.78 -1.16
N ALA A 2 18.37 -9.76 -2.43
CA ALA A 2 17.66 -8.59 -2.98
C ALA A 2 16.34 -8.27 -2.24
N VAL A 3 15.57 -9.32 -1.88
CA VAL A 3 14.30 -9.19 -1.16
C VAL A 3 14.53 -8.69 0.28
N GLU A 4 15.48 -9.28 0.99
CA GLU A 4 15.82 -8.91 2.36
C GLU A 4 16.37 -7.49 2.44
N ASN A 5 17.17 -7.08 1.45
CA ASN A 5 17.66 -5.70 1.33
C ASN A 5 16.52 -4.70 1.11
N GLU A 6 15.50 -5.06 0.32
CA GLU A 6 14.33 -4.22 0.11
C GLU A 6 13.54 -4.06 1.43
N PHE A 7 13.28 -5.14 2.16
CA PHE A 7 12.63 -5.06 3.47
C PHE A 7 13.43 -4.21 4.46
N ALA A 8 14.76 -4.39 4.52
CA ALA A 8 15.62 -3.56 5.36
C ALA A 8 15.56 -2.07 4.98
N LEU A 9 15.44 -1.76 3.68
CA LEU A 9 15.30 -0.41 3.18
C LEU A 9 13.92 0.19 3.53
N LEU A 10 12.85 -0.59 3.45
CA LEU A 10 11.51 -0.16 3.87
C LEU A 10 11.44 0.11 5.37
N VAL A 11 12.09 -0.72 6.19
CA VAL A 11 12.23 -0.49 7.64
C VAL A 11 13.05 0.78 7.90
N LYS A 12 14.18 0.97 7.21
CA LYS A 12 14.99 2.19 7.34
C LYS A 12 14.23 3.45 6.94
N LYS A 13 13.31 3.37 5.97
CA LYS A 13 12.44 4.46 5.55
C LYS A 13 11.28 4.73 6.51
N GLY A 14 11.08 3.89 7.53
CA GLY A 14 9.96 3.98 8.46
C GLY A 14 8.61 3.59 7.84
N ILE A 15 8.63 2.84 6.73
CA ILE A 15 7.41 2.34 6.07
C ILE A 15 6.94 1.05 6.76
N LEU A 16 7.89 0.22 7.20
CA LEU A 16 7.64 -1.01 7.95
C LEU A 16 8.30 -0.93 9.32
N GLU A 17 7.72 -1.63 10.28
CA GLU A 17 8.24 -1.78 11.63
C GLU A 17 8.51 -3.27 11.90
N MET A 18 9.61 -3.58 12.57
CA MET A 18 9.92 -4.96 12.95
C MET A 18 9.12 -5.30 14.20
N ILE A 19 8.43 -6.44 14.17
CA ILE A 19 7.67 -6.96 15.31
C ILE A 19 8.47 -8.07 15.96
N GLU A 20 8.63 -8.01 17.29
CA GLU A 20 9.19 -9.11 18.08
C GLU A 20 8.05 -9.94 18.71
N PRO A 21 7.86 -11.20 18.28
CA PRO A 21 6.77 -12.05 18.78
C PRO A 21 6.81 -12.31 20.29
N SER A 22 7.97 -12.16 20.92
CA SER A 22 8.15 -12.28 22.38
C SER A 22 7.58 -11.11 23.16
N ILE A 23 7.40 -9.96 22.52
CA ILE A 23 6.93 -8.71 23.16
C ILE A 23 5.49 -8.43 22.74
N GLN A 24 5.12 -8.76 21.50
CA GLN A 24 3.82 -8.50 20.91
C GLN A 24 3.24 -9.75 20.27
N GLU A 25 2.04 -10.13 20.68
CA GLU A 25 1.32 -11.25 20.07
C GLU A 25 0.88 -10.88 18.65
N VAL A 26 1.16 -11.77 17.70
CA VAL A 26 0.82 -11.63 16.29
C VAL A 26 -0.38 -12.53 15.99
N ALA A 27 -1.57 -11.95 15.95
CA ALA A 27 -2.81 -12.68 15.69
C ALA A 27 -3.11 -12.85 14.18
N TRP A 28 -2.50 -12.01 13.33
CA TRP A 28 -2.69 -12.00 11.90
C TRP A 28 -1.35 -12.14 11.18
N ASP A 29 -1.33 -12.97 10.15
CA ASP A 29 -0.19 -13.15 9.26
C ASP A 29 -0.69 -13.30 7.82
N CYS A 30 0.08 -12.76 6.88
CA CYS A 30 -0.21 -12.81 5.46
C CYS A 30 1.05 -13.25 4.72
N GLN A 31 0.92 -14.28 3.87
CA GLN A 31 2.03 -14.71 3.04
C GLN A 31 2.46 -13.57 2.10
N THR A 32 3.76 -13.37 1.97
CA THR A 32 4.33 -12.42 1.00
C THR A 32 4.86 -13.15 -0.23
N PHE A 33 4.58 -12.59 -1.40
CA PHE A 33 5.11 -13.00 -2.68
C PHE A 33 6.02 -11.88 -3.19
N ASN A 34 7.28 -12.22 -3.44
CA ASN A 34 8.28 -11.22 -3.85
C ASN A 34 8.65 -11.45 -5.31
N VAL A 35 8.34 -10.47 -6.15
CA VAL A 35 8.62 -10.54 -7.60
C VAL A 35 9.79 -9.64 -7.92
N ILE A 36 10.86 -10.22 -8.46
CA ILE A 36 11.99 -9.46 -9.00
C ILE A 36 11.63 -9.08 -10.43
N LYS A 37 11.55 -7.78 -10.72
CA LYS A 37 11.30 -7.25 -12.06
C LYS A 37 12.56 -7.34 -12.93
N GLU A 38 12.39 -7.18 -14.23
CA GLU A 38 13.49 -7.14 -15.21
C GLU A 38 14.50 -6.00 -14.94
N ASP A 39 14.04 -4.89 -14.35
CA ASP A 39 14.89 -3.76 -13.93
C ASP A 39 15.67 -4.02 -12.63
N GLY A 40 15.53 -5.21 -12.04
CA GLY A 40 16.17 -5.62 -10.80
C GLY A 40 15.48 -5.13 -9.52
N THR A 41 14.40 -4.33 -9.63
CA THR A 41 13.63 -3.90 -8.46
C THR A 41 12.76 -5.04 -7.92
N VAL A 42 12.54 -5.04 -6.60
CA VAL A 42 11.69 -6.02 -5.94
C VAL A 42 10.31 -5.43 -5.71
N ARG A 43 9.27 -6.15 -6.15
CA ARG A 43 7.87 -5.85 -5.83
C ARG A 43 7.38 -6.86 -4.80
N ASN A 44 7.24 -6.39 -3.56
CA ASN A 44 6.67 -7.16 -2.47
C ASN A 44 5.13 -7.13 -2.58
N CYS A 45 4.50 -8.30 -2.57
CA CYS A 45 3.05 -8.47 -2.68
C CYS A 45 2.55 -9.30 -1.48
N GLY A 46 1.88 -8.66 -0.52
CA GLY A 46 1.14 -9.40 0.51
C GLY A 46 -0.11 -10.04 -0.09
N ASP A 47 -0.32 -11.34 0.12
CA ASP A 47 -1.57 -12.01 -0.27
C ASP A 47 -2.62 -11.79 0.82
N PHE A 48 -3.34 -10.68 0.68
CA PHE A 48 -4.44 -10.30 1.56
C PHE A 48 -5.77 -10.96 1.20
N ARG A 49 -5.85 -11.72 0.10
CA ARG A 49 -7.12 -12.25 -0.44
C ARG A 49 -7.75 -13.29 0.47
N CYS A 50 -6.95 -14.22 0.99
CA CYS A 50 -7.44 -15.29 1.88
C CYS A 50 -7.48 -14.86 3.34
N THR A 51 -6.83 -13.76 3.68
CA THR A 51 -6.70 -13.22 5.03
C THR A 51 -7.52 -11.93 5.15
N LEU A 52 -6.87 -10.78 5.11
CA LEU A 52 -7.40 -9.46 5.48
C LEU A 52 -8.64 -9.03 4.68
N ASN A 53 -8.66 -9.24 3.36
CA ASN A 53 -9.71 -8.71 2.47
C ASN A 53 -11.11 -9.26 2.75
N ASN A 54 -11.23 -10.41 3.42
CA ASN A 54 -12.52 -10.99 3.79
C ASN A 54 -13.12 -10.38 5.07
N TYR A 55 -12.31 -9.68 5.87
CA TYR A 55 -12.69 -9.13 7.16
C TYR A 55 -12.72 -7.60 7.19
N VAL A 56 -12.11 -6.94 6.20
CA VAL A 56 -12.11 -5.48 6.08
C VAL A 56 -13.46 -5.00 5.56
N GLU A 57 -14.09 -4.09 6.32
CA GLU A 57 -15.22 -3.32 5.83
C GLU A 57 -14.73 -2.34 4.76
N ILE A 58 -15.26 -2.45 3.55
CA ILE A 58 -14.92 -1.53 2.46
C ILE A 58 -15.76 -0.27 2.63
N PRO A 59 -15.17 0.87 3.02
CA PRO A 59 -15.92 2.11 3.12
C PRO A 59 -16.42 2.50 1.73
N GLN A 60 -17.71 2.83 1.61
CA GLN A 60 -18.23 3.42 0.39
C GLN A 60 -17.70 4.84 0.26
N CYS A 61 -16.65 5.00 -0.55
CA CYS A 61 -16.20 6.30 -1.01
C CYS A 61 -16.92 6.62 -2.34
N ALA A 62 -17.67 7.71 -2.38
CA ALA A 62 -18.27 8.19 -3.62
C ALA A 62 -17.15 8.79 -4.50
N LEU A 63 -16.63 7.98 -5.41
CA LEU A 63 -15.76 8.50 -6.47
C LEU A 63 -16.62 9.32 -7.45
N PRO A 64 -16.17 10.54 -7.84
CA PRO A 64 -16.90 11.34 -8.81
C PRO A 64 -17.03 10.59 -10.14
N LYS A 65 -18.14 10.79 -10.85
CA LYS A 65 -18.29 10.20 -12.18
C LYS A 65 -17.35 10.89 -13.15
N LEU A 66 -17.00 10.18 -14.21
CA LEU A 66 -16.15 10.74 -15.25
C LEU A 66 -16.75 12.04 -15.83
N ASP A 67 -18.06 12.07 -16.07
CA ASP A 67 -18.75 13.27 -16.57
C ASP A 67 -18.62 14.45 -15.61
N ASP A 68 -18.74 14.22 -14.29
CA ASP A 68 -18.56 15.27 -13.28
C ASP A 68 -17.14 15.86 -13.33
N ILE A 69 -16.12 14.99 -13.46
CA ILE A 69 -14.72 15.41 -13.58
C ILE A 69 -14.50 16.20 -14.88
N LEU A 70 -15.05 15.72 -16.01
CA LEU A 70 -14.91 16.37 -17.31
C LEU A 70 -15.59 17.73 -17.35
N ASP A 71 -16.74 17.86 -16.69
CA ASP A 71 -17.45 19.13 -16.56
C ASP A 71 -16.66 20.13 -15.69
N MET A 72 -15.99 19.68 -14.62
CA MET A 72 -15.14 20.54 -13.79
C MET A 72 -13.95 21.13 -14.55
N VAL A 73 -13.41 20.40 -15.54
CA VAL A 73 -12.22 20.83 -16.30
C VAL A 73 -12.57 21.46 -17.65
N ARG A 74 -13.87 21.54 -18.00
CA ARG A 74 -14.35 22.08 -19.26
C ARG A 74 -13.93 23.54 -19.42
N GLY A 75 -13.41 23.89 -20.61
CA GLY A 75 -12.90 25.23 -20.89
C GLY A 75 -11.48 25.49 -20.38
N GLY A 76 -10.85 24.50 -19.73
CA GLY A 76 -9.42 24.55 -19.41
C GLY A 76 -8.57 24.61 -20.69
N GLN A 77 -7.60 25.52 -20.71
CA GLN A 77 -6.70 25.71 -21.86
C GLN A 77 -5.37 24.95 -21.72
N LYS A 78 -5.00 24.61 -20.48
CA LYS A 78 -3.76 23.91 -20.15
C LYS A 78 -4.05 22.91 -19.05
N PHE A 79 -3.51 21.70 -19.20
CA PHE A 79 -3.63 20.62 -18.23
C PHE A 79 -2.23 20.17 -17.83
N SER A 80 -2.11 19.67 -16.60
CA SER A 80 -0.89 19.03 -16.11
C SER A 80 -1.29 17.79 -15.33
N VAL A 81 -0.54 16.71 -15.53
CA VAL A 81 -0.78 15.43 -14.87
C VAL A 81 0.37 15.20 -13.90
N LEU A 82 0.04 14.95 -12.64
CA LEU A 82 0.99 14.63 -11.59
C LEU A 82 0.80 13.18 -11.20
N ASP A 83 1.85 12.38 -11.36
CA ASP A 83 1.88 11.02 -10.84
C ASP A 83 2.59 10.99 -9.48
N LEU A 84 1.87 10.55 -8.46
CA LEU A 84 2.41 10.41 -7.11
C LEU A 84 2.97 8.99 -6.94
N LYS A 85 4.23 8.79 -7.36
CA LYS A 85 4.95 7.52 -7.20
C LYS A 85 4.89 7.02 -5.76
N ASP A 86 4.49 5.77 -5.52
CA ASP A 86 4.39 5.16 -4.18
C ASP A 86 3.47 5.97 -3.23
N SER A 87 2.33 6.45 -3.72
CA SER A 87 1.39 7.29 -2.95
C SER A 87 0.82 6.58 -1.72
N TYR A 88 0.47 5.29 -1.83
CA TYR A 88 -0.06 4.50 -0.71
C TYR A 88 0.89 4.44 0.48
N LEU A 89 2.21 4.48 0.26
CA LEU A 89 3.21 4.45 1.33
C LEU A 89 3.38 5.80 2.06
N LYS A 90 2.80 6.88 1.53
CA LYS A 90 2.85 8.22 2.16
C LYS A 90 1.66 8.49 3.06
N VAL A 91 0.62 7.67 2.98
CA VAL A 91 -0.56 7.79 3.85
C VAL A 91 -0.31 6.92 5.08
N PRO A 92 -0.34 7.48 6.30
CA PRO A 92 -0.14 6.70 7.52
C PRO A 92 -1.30 5.73 7.72
N SER A 93 -0.98 4.49 8.13
CA SER A 93 -1.98 3.51 8.55
C SER A 93 -2.45 3.78 9.98
N ASP A 94 -3.70 3.42 10.30
CA ASP A 94 -4.20 3.44 11.67
C ASP A 94 -3.39 2.45 12.53
N ASN A 95 -2.94 2.89 13.70
CA ASN A 95 -2.21 2.05 14.65
C ASN A 95 -2.99 0.78 15.03
N LYS A 96 -4.32 0.82 15.04
CA LYS A 96 -5.15 -0.36 15.28
C LYS A 96 -5.19 -1.32 14.10
N ALA A 97 -4.98 -0.83 12.88
CA ALA A 97 -4.97 -1.65 11.67
C ALA A 97 -3.59 -2.27 11.39
N LYS A 98 -2.50 -1.64 11.88
CA LYS A 98 -1.12 -2.14 11.71
C LYS A 98 -0.89 -3.55 12.28
N ILE A 99 -1.74 -4.03 13.18
CA ILE A 99 -1.61 -5.38 13.76
C ILE A 99 -2.29 -6.48 12.93
N LEU A 100 -2.96 -6.09 11.84
CA LEU A 100 -3.76 -7.00 11.01
C LEU A 100 -2.97 -7.59 9.82
N ALA A 101 -1.75 -7.10 9.58
CA ALA A 101 -0.83 -7.57 8.54
C ALA A 101 0.59 -7.01 8.74
#